data_AF-E1RB29-F1
#
_entry.id   AF-E1RB29-F1
#
_cell.length_a   1.000
_cell.length_b   1.000
_cell.length_c   1.000
_cell.angle_alpha   90.00
_cell.angle_beta   90.00
_cell.angle_gamma   90.00
#
_symmetry.space_group_name_H-M   'P 1'
#
loop_
_entity.id
_entity.type
_entity.pdbx_description
1 polymer ?
#
loop_
_entity_poly.entity_id
_entity_poly.type
_entity_poly.pdbx_seq_one_letter_code
_entity_poly.pdbx_strand_id
1 'polypeptide(L)'
;MNLIHNDIIWWQISLFQLMNAWFPGISAFLLGMLFNKIIEKNKLKQSLKNTLLEIFIPIFNVGKEISKELAIKTKDQLRNTLNTYSQIYPSLFKKEKIKELNDILKLDLIEKSGKLNEYFNNPTRIIKLIESL
;
A
#
# COMPACT_ATOMS: atom_id res chain seq x y z
N MET A 1 47.92 30.12 52.23
CA MET A 1 46.79 29.18 52.08
C MET A 1 46.39 29.22 50.62
N ASN A 2 46.77 28.21 49.83
CA ASN A 2 46.51 28.21 48.39
C ASN A 2 45.09 27.70 48.17
N LEU A 3 44.17 28.61 47.91
CA LEU A 3 42.81 28.29 47.48
C LEU A 3 42.81 28.19 45.96
N ILE A 4 42.54 26.98 45.45
CA ILE A 4 42.31 26.74 44.03
C ILE A 4 40.83 27.02 43.79
N HIS A 5 40.51 28.05 42.99
CA HIS A 5 39.14 28.32 42.55
C HIS A 5 38.78 27.33 41.45
N ASN A 6 37.67 26.62 41.63
CA ASN A 6 37.21 25.60 40.69
C ASN A 6 36.09 26.19 39.81
N ASP A 7 36.43 26.56 38.58
CA ASP A 7 35.49 27.12 37.58
C ASP A 7 34.63 26.04 36.88
N ILE A 8 34.58 24.81 37.40
CA ILE A 8 33.77 23.75 36.80
C ILE A 8 32.28 24.13 36.85
N ILE A 9 31.70 24.29 35.66
CA ILE A 9 30.28 24.59 35.48
C ILE A 9 29.47 23.30 35.65
N TRP A 10 29.23 22.92 36.91
CA TRP A 10 28.58 21.66 37.29
C TRP A 10 27.19 21.45 36.67
N TRP A 11 26.44 22.53 36.43
CA TRP A 11 25.11 22.43 35.82
C TRP A 11 25.16 22.03 34.33
N GLN A 12 26.23 22.38 33.61
CA GLN A 12 26.40 21.97 32.21
C GLN A 12 26.74 20.48 32.13
N ILE A 13 27.58 19.99 33.05
CA ILE A 13 27.97 18.58 33.12
C ILE A 13 26.76 17.72 33.48
N SER A 14 25.96 18.14 34.46
CA SER A 14 24.75 17.40 34.84
C SER A 14 23.70 17.42 33.74
N LEU A 15 23.52 18.54 33.03
CA LEU A 15 22.63 18.63 31.88
C LEU A 15 23.09 17.72 30.74
N PHE A 16 24.39 17.67 30.46
CA PHE A 16 24.95 16.82 29.41
C PHE A 16 24.78 15.33 29.72
N GLN A 17 25.01 14.92 30.97
CA GLN A 17 24.76 13.54 31.42
C GLN A 17 23.27 13.19 31.36
N LEU A 18 22.38 14.11 31.77
CA LEU A 18 20.94 13.94 31.67
C LEU A 18 20.50 13.74 30.22
N MET A 19 20.98 14.58 29.30
CA MET A 19 20.70 14.46 27.87
C MET A 19 21.21 13.14 27.30
N ASN A 20 22.44 12.73 27.64
CA ASN A 20 22.99 11.45 27.15
C ASN A 20 22.24 10.22 27.69
N ALA A 21 21.65 10.30 28.88
CA ALA A 21 20.83 9.24 29.43
C ALA A 21 19.44 9.16 28.77
N TRP A 22 18.83 10.31 28.44
CA TRP A 22 17.46 10.38 27.90
C TRP A 22 17.39 10.30 26.36
N PHE A 23 18.39 10.84 25.67
CA PHE A 23 18.42 10.92 24.20
C PHE A 23 18.24 9.55 23.52
N PRO A 24 18.88 8.45 23.97
CA PRO A 24 18.65 7.13 23.40
C PRO A 24 17.19 6.68 23.50
N GLY A 25 16.55 6.90 24.66
CA GLY A 25 15.14 6.52 24.87
C GLY A 25 14.16 7.32 24.00
N ILE A 26 14.34 8.63 23.90
CA ILE A 26 13.51 9.49 23.05
C ILE A 26 13.70 9.13 21.57
N SER A 27 14.95 8.90 21.15
CA SER A 27 15.25 8.52 19.76
C SER A 27 14.62 7.17 19.40
N ALA A 28 14.73 6.17 20.27
CA ALA A 28 14.10 4.87 20.09
C ALA A 28 12.57 4.95 20.03
N PHE A 29 11.95 5.79 20.87
CA PHE A 29 10.51 6.03 20.85
C PHE A 29 10.04 6.63 19.52
N LEU A 30 10.71 7.69 19.06
CA LEU A 30 10.38 8.35 17.79
C LEU A 30 10.58 7.41 16.59
N LEU A 31 11.69 6.64 16.59
CA LEU A 31 11.93 5.62 15.58
C LEU A 31 10.84 4.54 15.62
N GLY A 32 10.46 4.06 16.79
CA GLY A 32 9.36 3.10 16.95
C GLY A 32 8.04 3.61 16.39
N MET A 33 7.71 4.88 16.63
CA MET A 33 6.52 5.52 16.07
C MET A 33 6.56 5.60 14.54
N LEU A 34 7.70 5.99 13.96
CA LEU A 34 7.91 6.05 12.52
C LEU A 34 7.83 4.65 11.88
N PHE A 35 8.46 3.65 12.49
CA PHE A 35 8.40 2.26 12.04
C PHE A 35 6.97 1.72 12.08
N ASN A 36 6.22 1.97 13.16
CA ASN A 36 4.84 1.52 13.27
C ASN A 36 3.97 2.10 12.14
N LYS A 37 4.13 3.40 11.84
CA LYS A 37 3.41 4.05 10.74
C LYS A 37 3.70 3.40 9.38
N ILE A 38 4.95 3.00 9.12
CA ILE A 38 5.34 2.29 7.90
C ILE A 38 4.70 0.90 7.85
N ILE A 39 4.73 0.17 8.97
CA ILE A 39 4.15 -1.18 9.09
C ILE A 39 2.65 -1.13 8.84
N GLU A 40 1.93 -0.21 9.49
CA GLU A 40 0.48 -0.05 9.29
C GLU A 40 0.14 0.32 7.85
N LYS A 41 0.91 1.22 7.22
CA LYS A 41 0.73 1.56 5.81
C LYS A 41 0.90 0.33 4.91
N ASN A 42 1.91 -0.50 5.17
CA ASN A 42 2.17 -1.72 4.40
C ASN A 42 1.07 -2.78 4.62
N LYS A 43 0.59 -2.95 5.85
CA LYS A 43 -0.54 -3.85 6.18
C LYS A 43 -1.81 -3.42 5.46
N LEU A 44 -2.14 -2.14 5.51
CA LEU A 44 -3.28 -1.57 4.78
C LEU A 44 -3.13 -1.82 3.28
N LYS A 45 -1.97 -1.51 2.71
CA LYS A 45 -1.69 -1.74 1.28
C LYS A 45 -1.93 -3.20 0.88
N GLN A 46 -1.44 -4.15 1.68
CA GLN A 46 -1.61 -5.57 1.41
C GLN A 46 -3.07 -6.01 1.53
N SER A 47 -3.78 -5.54 2.56
CA SER A 47 -5.21 -5.85 2.76
C SER A 47 -6.05 -5.40 1.57
N LEU A 48 -5.84 -4.18 1.08
CA LEU A 48 -6.58 -3.68 -0.08
C LEU A 48 -6.29 -4.47 -1.37
N LYS A 49 -5.04 -4.90 -1.58
CA LYS A 49 -4.69 -5.79 -2.70
C LYS A 49 -5.42 -7.12 -2.60
N ASN A 50 -5.42 -7.73 -1.42
CA ASN A 50 -6.09 -9.01 -1.20
C ASN A 50 -7.58 -8.89 -1.51
N THR A 51 -8.24 -7.81 -1.08
CA THR A 51 -9.66 -7.58 -1.42
C THR A 51 -9.90 -7.46 -2.92
N LEU A 52 -9.02 -6.79 -3.67
CA LEU A 52 -9.12 -6.73 -5.13
C LEU A 52 -8.95 -8.12 -5.77
N LEU A 53 -8.02 -8.94 -5.26
CA LEU A 53 -7.81 -10.32 -5.72
C LEU A 53 -8.99 -11.23 -5.37
N GLU A 54 -9.59 -11.09 -4.19
CA GLU A 54 -10.79 -11.82 -3.78
C GLU A 54 -12.00 -11.53 -4.67
N ILE A 55 -12.11 -10.31 -5.20
CA ILE A 55 -13.13 -9.96 -6.20
C ILE A 55 -12.82 -10.62 -7.55
N PHE A 56 -11.55 -10.59 -7.98
CA PHE A 56 -11.15 -10.98 -9.34
C PHE A 56 -11.03 -12.50 -9.52
N ILE A 57 -10.28 -13.17 -8.64
CA ILE A 57 -9.87 -14.57 -8.81
C ILE A 57 -11.06 -15.52 -8.95
N PRO A 58 -12.11 -15.49 -8.11
CA PRO A 58 -13.18 -16.49 -8.18
C PRO A 58 -13.91 -16.54 -9.53
N ILE A 59 -13.93 -15.42 -10.25
CA ILE A 59 -14.69 -15.24 -11.49
C ILE A 59 -13.79 -15.41 -12.70
N PHE A 60 -12.59 -14.83 -12.70
CA PHE A 60 -11.68 -14.92 -13.84
C PHE A 60 -10.66 -16.06 -13.70
N ASN A 61 -10.87 -17.01 -12.78
CA ASN A 61 -9.98 -18.16 -12.63
C ASN A 61 -9.99 -19.05 -13.88
N VAL A 62 -8.83 -19.59 -14.21
CA VAL A 62 -8.63 -20.44 -15.38
C VAL A 62 -9.50 -21.69 -15.29
N GLY A 63 -10.36 -21.91 -16.30
CA GLY A 63 -11.05 -23.18 -16.54
C GLY A 63 -12.51 -23.28 -16.08
N LYS A 64 -13.13 -22.20 -15.57
CA LYS A 64 -14.57 -22.20 -15.28
C LYS A 64 -15.35 -21.42 -16.34
N GLU A 65 -16.43 -22.00 -16.83
CA GLU A 65 -17.41 -21.27 -17.64
C GLU A 65 -18.11 -20.22 -16.76
N ILE A 66 -18.05 -18.96 -17.18
CA ILE A 66 -18.68 -17.84 -16.49
C ILE A 66 -19.70 -17.18 -17.39
N SER A 67 -20.81 -16.74 -16.80
CA SER A 67 -21.79 -15.94 -17.53
C SER A 67 -21.20 -14.55 -17.81
N LYS A 68 -21.50 -14.02 -19.00
CA LYS A 68 -21.09 -12.67 -19.40
C LYS A 68 -21.54 -11.60 -18.40
N GLU A 69 -22.75 -11.76 -17.86
CA GLU A 69 -23.31 -10.84 -16.87
C GLU A 69 -22.51 -10.83 -15.56
N LEU A 70 -22.10 -12.01 -15.09
CA LEU A 70 -21.26 -12.14 -13.89
C LEU A 70 -19.88 -11.51 -14.12
N ALA A 71 -19.28 -11.72 -15.29
CA ALA A 71 -18.00 -11.12 -15.65
C ALA A 71 -18.06 -9.58 -15.70
N ILE A 72 -19.13 -9.01 -16.28
CA ILE A 72 -19.35 -7.55 -16.32
C ILE A 72 -19.49 -7.01 -14.89
N LYS A 73 -20.38 -7.62 -14.10
CA LYS A 73 -20.64 -7.19 -12.73
C LYS A 73 -19.37 -7.20 -11.88
N THR A 74 -18.56 -8.24 -11.99
CA THR A 74 -17.28 -8.35 -11.26
C THR A 74 -16.26 -7.34 -11.75
N LYS A 75 -16.17 -7.09 -13.05
CA LYS A 75 -15.29 -6.05 -13.62
C LYS A 75 -15.66 -4.67 -13.08
N ASP A 76 -16.95 -4.34 -13.07
CA ASP A 76 -17.45 -3.05 -12.58
C ASP A 76 -17.27 -2.91 -11.08
N GLN A 77 -17.53 -3.98 -10.31
CA GLN A 77 -17.26 -4.02 -8.88
C GLN A 77 -15.77 -3.80 -8.59
N LEU A 78 -14.88 -4.49 -9.28
CA LEU A 78 -13.43 -4.34 -9.12
C LEU A 78 -12.98 -2.90 -9.44
N ARG A 79 -13.49 -2.32 -10.53
CA ARG A 79 -13.19 -0.95 -10.94
C ARG A 79 -13.67 0.06 -9.91
N ASN A 80 -14.89 -0.09 -9.40
CA ASN A 80 -15.45 0.80 -8.39
C ASN A 80 -14.64 0.72 -7.10
N THR A 81 -14.31 -0.48 -6.64
CA THR A 81 -13.47 -0.69 -5.44
C THR A 81 -12.09 -0.07 -5.60
N LEU A 82 -11.42 -0.27 -6.75
CA LEU A 82 -10.13 0.35 -7.05
C LEU A 82 -10.20 1.88 -7.00
N ASN A 83 -11.23 2.47 -7.61
CA ASN A 83 -11.42 3.92 -7.62
C ASN A 83 -11.66 4.47 -6.22
N THR A 84 -12.53 3.83 -5.44
CA THR A 84 -12.78 4.19 -4.04
C THR A 84 -11.49 4.15 -3.23
N TYR A 85 -10.68 3.09 -3.35
CA TYR A 85 -9.39 3.00 -2.65
C TYR A 85 -8.41 4.09 -3.08
N SER A 86 -8.36 4.42 -4.38
CA SER A 86 -7.49 5.49 -4.89
C SER A 86 -7.90 6.88 -4.40
N GLN A 87 -9.19 7.10 -4.12
CA GLN A 87 -9.71 8.35 -3.59
C GLN A 87 -9.47 8.49 -2.09
N ILE A 88 -9.73 7.42 -1.32
CA ILE A 88 -9.52 7.41 0.14
C ILE A 88 -8.02 7.43 0.47
N TYR A 89 -7.19 6.73 -0.33
CA TYR A 89 -5.76 6.56 -0.07
C TYR A 89 -4.88 6.96 -1.29
N PRO A 90 -4.82 8.25 -1.64
CA PRO A 90 -4.20 8.73 -2.88
C PRO A 90 -2.68 8.52 -2.98
N SER A 91 -2.00 8.23 -1.88
CA SER A 91 -0.55 8.05 -1.79
C SER A 91 -0.12 6.62 -1.43
N LEU A 92 -1.05 5.67 -1.43
CA LEU A 92 -0.81 4.29 -1.05
C LEU A 92 -0.33 3.41 -2.22
N PHE A 93 -0.92 3.64 -3.40
CA PHE A 93 -0.58 2.95 -4.64
C PHE A 93 0.10 3.89 -5.64
N LYS A 94 0.87 3.31 -6.56
CA LYS A 94 1.47 4.06 -7.67
C LYS A 94 0.38 4.50 -8.65
N LYS A 95 0.33 5.80 -8.97
CA LYS A 95 -0.70 6.37 -9.87
C LYS A 95 -0.67 5.72 -11.26
N GLU A 96 0.52 5.38 -11.74
CA GLU A 96 0.74 4.71 -13.02
C GLU A 96 0.08 3.33 -13.03
N LYS A 97 0.18 2.58 -11.92
CA LYS A 97 -0.39 1.25 -11.78
C LYS A 97 -1.91 1.27 -11.60
N ILE A 98 -2.43 2.25 -10.86
CA ILE A 98 -3.87 2.47 -10.79
C ILE A 98 -4.42 2.79 -12.19
N LYS A 99 -3.75 3.67 -12.93
CA LYS A 99 -4.16 4.05 -14.28
C LYS A 99 -4.13 2.85 -15.23
N GLU A 100 -3.04 2.09 -15.24
CA GLU A 100 -2.88 0.87 -16.05
C GLU A 100 -4.03 -0.12 -15.79
N LEU A 101 -4.35 -0.40 -14.53
CA LEU A 101 -5.43 -1.31 -14.16
C LEU A 101 -6.81 -0.74 -14.54
N ASN A 102 -7.05 0.54 -14.30
CA ASN A 102 -8.30 1.19 -14.68
C ASN A 102 -8.53 1.21 -16.19
N ASP A 103 -7.47 1.41 -16.97
CA ASP A 103 -7.57 1.44 -18.43
C ASP A 103 -7.91 0.04 -18.97
N ILE A 104 -7.34 -1.03 -18.39
CA ILE A 104 -7.74 -2.42 -18.68
C ILE A 104 -9.20 -2.68 -18.29
N LEU A 105 -9.64 -2.25 -17.11
CA LEU A 105 -11.01 -2.48 -16.62
C LEU A 105 -12.07 -1.65 -17.37
N LYS A 106 -11.69 -0.59 -18.08
CA LYS A 106 -12.57 0.16 -18.97
C LYS A 106 -12.83 -0.55 -20.30
N LEU A 107 -11.93 -1.44 -20.72
CA LEU A 107 -12.11 -2.17 -21.98
C LEU A 107 -13.36 -3.05 -21.91
N ASP A 108 -13.95 -3.27 -23.08
CA ASP A 108 -15.00 -4.27 -23.24
C ASP A 108 -14.42 -5.66 -23.04
N LEU A 109 -15.19 -6.53 -22.36
CA LEU A 109 -14.83 -7.93 -22.14
C LEU A 109 -14.77 -8.71 -23.46
N ILE A 110 -15.57 -8.29 -24.44
CA ILE A 110 -15.66 -8.90 -25.76
C ILE A 110 -15.24 -7.85 -26.78
N GLU A 111 -14.22 -8.15 -27.57
CA GLU A 111 -13.81 -7.31 -28.69
C GLU A 111 -14.89 -7.26 -29.78
N LYS A 112 -14.82 -6.27 -30.67
CA LYS A 112 -15.73 -6.18 -31.83
C LYS A 112 -15.71 -7.43 -32.73
N SER A 113 -14.67 -8.26 -32.61
CA SER A 113 -14.51 -9.55 -33.28
C SER A 113 -15.34 -10.69 -32.67
N GLY A 114 -16.02 -10.47 -31.54
CA GLY A 114 -16.75 -11.50 -30.79
C GLY A 114 -15.86 -12.36 -29.88
N LYS A 115 -14.55 -12.12 -29.87
CA LYS A 115 -13.59 -12.82 -29.00
C LYS A 115 -13.46 -12.13 -27.64
N LEU A 116 -13.13 -12.92 -26.61
CA LEU A 116 -12.76 -12.36 -25.31
C LEU A 116 -11.49 -11.52 -25.48
N ASN A 117 -11.49 -10.33 -24.89
CA ASN A 117 -10.35 -9.42 -24.92
C ASN A 117 -9.10 -10.10 -24.34
N GLU A 118 -7.96 -9.95 -25.01
CA GLU A 118 -6.69 -10.63 -24.66
C GLU A 118 -6.26 -10.43 -23.20
N TYR A 119 -6.57 -9.27 -22.61
CA TYR A 119 -6.26 -8.97 -21.21
C TYR A 119 -7.05 -9.85 -20.24
N PHE A 120 -8.30 -10.17 -20.58
CA PHE A 120 -9.16 -11.05 -19.79
C PHE A 120 -8.95 -12.52 -20.15
N ASN A 121 -8.41 -12.80 -21.33
CA ASN A 121 -7.97 -14.14 -21.72
C ASN A 121 -6.72 -14.60 -20.95
N ASN A 122 -5.93 -13.66 -20.42
CA ASN A 122 -4.79 -13.93 -19.55
C ASN A 122 -4.99 -13.33 -18.14
N PRO A 123 -5.79 -13.98 -17.28
CA PRO A 123 -6.10 -13.47 -15.94
C PRO A 123 -4.85 -13.31 -15.06
N THR A 124 -3.78 -14.07 -15.32
CA THR A 124 -2.49 -13.94 -14.61
C THR A 124 -1.88 -12.55 -14.77
N ARG A 125 -2.10 -11.88 -15.91
CA ARG A 125 -1.59 -10.52 -16.13
C ARG A 125 -2.27 -9.50 -15.22
N ILE A 126 -3.59 -9.64 -15.04
CA ILE A 126 -4.37 -8.75 -14.16
C ILE A 126 -4.02 -9.02 -12.69
N ILE A 127 -3.86 -10.28 -12.29
CA ILE A 127 -3.40 -10.67 -10.94
C ILE A 127 -2.06 -10.01 -10.61
N LYS A 128 -1.05 -10.18 -11.48
CA LYS A 128 0.27 -9.55 -11.31
C LYS A 128 0.19 -8.04 -11.23
N LEU A 129 -0.72 -7.42 -11.98
CA LEU A 129 -0.91 -5.98 -11.94
C LEU A 129 -1.47 -5.53 -10.58
N ILE A 130 -2.47 -6.24 -10.04
CA ILE A 130 -3.03 -5.99 -8.71
C ILE A 130 -1.96 -6.19 -7.62
N GLU A 131 -1.16 -7.25 -7.72
CA GLU A 131 -0.03 -7.49 -6.81
C GLU A 131 1.03 -6.38 -6.88
N SER A 132 1.19 -5.73 -8.04
CA SER A 132 2.17 -4.66 -8.26
C SER A 132 1.74 -3.25 -7.83
N LEU A 133 0.47 -3.05 -7.45
CA LEU A 133 -0.05 -1.78 -6.91
C LEU A 133 0.82 -1.28 -5.73
#